data_AF-A0A8T2MPD9-F1
#
_entry.id   AF-A0A8T2MPD9-F1
#
_cell.length_a   1.000
_cell.length_b   1.000
_cell.length_c   1.000
_cell.angle_alpha   90.00
_cell.angle_beta   90.00
_cell.angle_gamma   90.00
#
_symmetry.space_group_name_H-M   'P 1'
#
loop_
_entity.id
_entity.type
_entity.pdbx_description
1 polymer ?
#
loop_
_entity_poly.entity_id
_entity_poly.type
_entity_poly.pdbx_seq_one_letter_code
_entity_poly.pdbx_strand_id
1 'polypeptide(L)'
;MNDLNNPNRRPEGADRGAFYYGLLGSAALLGIAGLRWLWKQDAQRQIQVMTTQTTERLSRQEQEVMKLKEEKWCMWQELLSAQEEGKKFHKGAVAALTTIEAELVHRQGIYCSFTAQRDHRQPIEEKLLSKVDTDPYLAKLVSKEDLREIFKDGYCERPWNTVDKKNGKLMWIFLKEWEHKITQQKHNKIEEVLKQFKPNDSHINN
;
A
#
# COMPACT_ATOMS: atom_id res chain seq x y z
N MET A 1 -115.92 -15.30 -26.70
CA MET A 1 -114.87 -15.62 -27.68
C MET A 1 -113.65 -14.81 -27.30
N ASN A 2 -112.55 -15.50 -26.98
CA ASN A 2 -111.31 -14.91 -26.51
C ASN A 2 -110.46 -14.47 -27.70
N ASP A 3 -109.95 -13.25 -27.64
CA ASP A 3 -109.08 -12.67 -28.66
C ASP A 3 -107.63 -13.11 -28.40
N LEU A 4 -107.11 -13.96 -29.28
CA LEU A 4 -105.80 -14.63 -29.21
C LEU A 4 -104.74 -13.92 -30.05
N ASN A 5 -104.68 -12.57 -30.04
CA ASN A 5 -103.56 -11.90 -30.70
C ASN A 5 -103.24 -10.51 -30.11
N ASN A 6 -102.50 -10.49 -28.99
CA ASN A 6 -101.78 -9.28 -28.57
C ASN A 6 -100.26 -9.55 -28.63
N PRO A 7 -99.53 -8.91 -29.57
CA PRO A 7 -98.10 -9.12 -29.78
C PRO A 7 -97.22 -8.44 -28.70
N ASN A 8 -97.81 -7.82 -27.67
CA ASN A 8 -97.09 -7.07 -26.64
C ASN A 8 -96.81 -7.86 -25.34
N ARG A 9 -96.85 -9.20 -25.38
CA ARG A 9 -96.55 -10.03 -24.20
C ARG A 9 -95.05 -10.07 -23.94
N ARG A 10 -94.53 -9.07 -23.22
CA ARG A 10 -93.21 -9.19 -22.56
C ARG A 10 -93.28 -10.29 -21.50
N PRO A 11 -92.25 -11.15 -21.36
CA PRO A 11 -92.18 -12.06 -20.22
C PRO A 11 -91.88 -11.23 -18.96
N GLU A 12 -92.93 -10.88 -18.22
CA GLU A 12 -92.79 -10.41 -16.84
C GLU A 12 -92.52 -11.61 -15.93
N GLY A 13 -91.27 -11.79 -15.50
CA GLY A 13 -90.96 -12.85 -14.53
C GLY A 13 -89.51 -13.26 -14.38
N ALA A 14 -88.58 -12.75 -15.19
CA ALA A 14 -87.16 -13.15 -15.14
C ALA A 14 -86.27 -12.25 -14.25
N ASP A 15 -86.79 -11.18 -13.66
CA ASP A 15 -85.92 -10.10 -13.15
C ASP A 15 -85.37 -10.32 -11.73
N ARG A 16 -86.09 -11.02 -10.83
CA ARG A 16 -85.64 -11.11 -9.42
C ARG A 16 -84.44 -12.03 -9.22
N GLY A 17 -84.37 -13.16 -9.93
CA GLY A 17 -83.25 -14.09 -9.86
C GLY A 17 -81.99 -13.52 -10.53
N ALA A 18 -82.14 -12.92 -11.71
CA ALA A 18 -81.05 -12.25 -12.42
C ALA A 18 -80.46 -11.09 -11.61
N PHE A 19 -81.30 -10.32 -10.92
CA PHE A 19 -80.88 -9.25 -10.01
C PHE A 19 -80.08 -9.79 -8.81
N TYR A 20 -80.52 -10.90 -8.20
CA TYR A 20 -79.84 -11.50 -7.04
C TYR A 20 -78.49 -12.14 -7.41
N TYR A 21 -78.41 -12.84 -8.55
CA TYR A 21 -77.14 -13.39 -9.05
C TYR A 21 -76.19 -12.29 -9.56
N GLY A 22 -76.71 -11.19 -10.12
CA GLY A 22 -75.91 -10.01 -10.46
C GLY A 22 -75.32 -9.31 -9.22
N LEU A 23 -76.10 -9.21 -8.14
CA LEU A 23 -75.65 -8.72 -6.84
C LEU A 23 -74.60 -9.64 -6.19
N LEU A 24 -74.80 -10.96 -6.23
CA LEU A 24 -73.82 -11.92 -5.71
C LEU A 24 -72.52 -11.92 -6.53
N GLY A 25 -72.60 -11.85 -7.86
CA GLY A 25 -71.43 -11.77 -8.74
C GLY A 25 -70.63 -10.49 -8.54
N SER A 26 -71.30 -9.35 -8.41
CA SER A 26 -70.64 -8.07 -8.10
C SER A 26 -70.01 -8.06 -6.71
N ALA A 27 -70.68 -8.62 -5.69
CA ALA A 27 -70.09 -8.79 -4.36
C ALA A 27 -68.84 -9.69 -4.38
N ALA A 28 -68.86 -10.79 -5.13
CA ALA A 28 -67.69 -11.66 -5.30
C ALA A 28 -66.51 -10.95 -6.00
N LEU A 29 -66.79 -10.15 -7.03
CA LEU A 29 -65.76 -9.35 -7.72
C LEU A 29 -65.15 -8.28 -6.80
N LEU A 30 -65.97 -7.61 -5.98
CA LEU A 30 -65.49 -6.66 -4.98
C LEU A 30 -64.62 -7.35 -3.91
N GLY A 31 -65.00 -8.56 -3.47
CA GLY A 31 -64.19 -9.36 -2.56
C GLY A 31 -62.82 -9.74 -3.15
N ILE A 32 -62.78 -10.21 -4.39
CA ILE A 32 -61.53 -10.53 -5.11
C ILE A 32 -60.66 -9.28 -5.30
N ALA A 33 -61.28 -8.15 -5.65
CA ALA A 33 -60.56 -6.88 -5.79
C ALA A 33 -59.95 -6.41 -4.46
N GLY A 34 -60.69 -6.57 -3.35
CA GLY A 34 -60.19 -6.28 -2.00
C GLY A 34 -59.01 -7.17 -1.60
N LEU A 35 -59.09 -8.48 -1.84
CA LEU A 35 -57.98 -9.40 -1.59
C LEU A 35 -56.76 -9.11 -2.48
N ARG A 36 -56.97 -8.79 -3.77
CA ARG A 36 -55.90 -8.40 -4.70
C ARG A 36 -55.23 -7.09 -4.25
N TRP A 37 -56.00 -6.12 -3.77
CA TRP A 37 -55.47 -4.87 -3.21
C TRP A 37 -54.64 -5.13 -1.95
N LEU A 38 -55.15 -5.96 -1.03
CA LEU A 38 -54.49 -6.33 0.21
C LEU A 38 -53.17 -7.08 -0.04
N TRP A 39 -53.16 -8.01 -0.99
CA TRP A 39 -51.95 -8.70 -1.47
C TRP A 39 -50.96 -7.75 -2.14
N LYS A 40 -51.44 -6.82 -2.98
CA LYS A 40 -50.59 -5.82 -3.62
C LYS A 40 -49.94 -4.90 -2.57
N GLN A 41 -50.71 -4.48 -1.56
CA GLN A 41 -50.22 -3.66 -0.47
C GLN A 41 -49.17 -4.39 0.37
N ASP A 42 -49.41 -5.66 0.69
CA ASP A 42 -48.47 -6.49 1.45
C ASP A 42 -47.17 -6.75 0.65
N ALA A 43 -47.30 -7.12 -0.63
CA ALA A 43 -46.15 -7.30 -1.52
C ALA A 43 -45.32 -6.01 -1.66
N GLN A 44 -45.97 -4.85 -1.78
CA GLN A 44 -45.27 -3.55 -1.83
C GLN A 44 -44.52 -3.26 -0.52
N ARG A 45 -45.11 -3.56 0.64
CA ARG A 45 -44.41 -3.42 1.94
C ARG A 45 -43.19 -4.32 2.03
N GLN A 46 -43.32 -5.59 1.64
CA GLN A 46 -42.20 -6.53 1.68
C GLN A 46 -41.07 -6.11 0.74
N ILE A 47 -41.39 -5.63 -0.48
CA ILE A 47 -40.40 -5.07 -1.41
C ILE A 47 -39.72 -3.86 -0.77
N GLN A 48 -40.48 -2.94 -0.16
CA GLN A 48 -39.90 -1.77 0.51
C GLN A 48 -38.93 -2.18 1.62
N VAL A 49 -39.34 -3.07 2.53
CA VAL A 49 -38.48 -3.55 3.63
C VAL A 49 -37.22 -4.23 3.10
N MET A 50 -37.33 -5.07 2.07
CA MET A 50 -36.18 -5.77 1.50
C MET A 50 -35.25 -4.81 0.77
N THR A 51 -35.79 -3.84 0.03
CA THR A 51 -34.99 -2.79 -0.63
C THR A 51 -34.27 -1.93 0.38
N THR A 52 -34.93 -1.44 1.44
CA THR A 52 -34.28 -0.61 2.47
C THR A 52 -33.19 -1.39 3.19
N GLN A 53 -33.45 -2.64 3.57
CA GLN A 53 -32.44 -3.48 4.21
C GLN A 53 -31.24 -3.74 3.29
N THR A 54 -31.47 -3.93 1.99
CA THR A 54 -30.40 -4.13 1.00
C THR A 54 -29.58 -2.85 0.81
N THR A 55 -30.22 -1.69 0.68
CA THR A 55 -29.53 -0.40 0.55
C THR A 55 -28.75 -0.04 1.81
N GLU A 56 -29.27 -0.36 3.00
CA GLU A 56 -28.55 -0.19 4.26
C GLU A 56 -27.31 -1.09 4.34
N ARG A 57 -27.40 -2.35 3.89
CA ARG A 57 -26.23 -3.24 3.84
C ARG A 57 -25.18 -2.76 2.85
N LEU A 58 -25.59 -2.35 1.66
CA LEU A 58 -24.69 -1.81 0.64
C LEU A 58 -23.99 -0.56 1.15
N SER A 59 -24.72 0.39 1.74
CA SER A 59 -24.11 1.61 2.28
C SER A 59 -23.14 1.34 3.44
N ARG A 60 -23.41 0.34 4.30
CA ARG A 60 -22.44 -0.12 5.31
C ARG A 60 -21.17 -0.69 4.67
N GLN A 61 -21.32 -1.57 3.68
CA GLN A 61 -20.17 -2.14 2.96
C GLN A 61 -19.37 -1.05 2.23
N GLU A 62 -20.04 -0.09 1.59
CA GLU A 62 -19.38 1.04 0.95
C GLU A 62 -18.57 1.86 1.96
N GLN A 63 -19.13 2.13 3.14
CA GLN A 63 -18.40 2.83 4.20
C GLN A 63 -17.19 2.04 4.70
N GLU A 64 -17.31 0.72 4.88
CA GLU A 64 -16.20 -0.16 5.26
C GLU A 64 -15.09 -0.18 4.19
N VAL A 65 -15.47 -0.33 2.92
CA VAL A 65 -14.53 -0.31 1.78
C VAL A 65 -13.84 1.05 1.69
N MET A 66 -14.55 2.15 1.89
CA MET A 66 -13.97 3.49 1.87
C MET A 66 -12.96 3.69 2.99
N LYS A 67 -13.26 3.20 4.21
CA LYS A 67 -12.30 3.23 5.33
C LYS A 67 -11.04 2.41 5.03
N LEU A 68 -11.21 1.17 4.57
CA LEU A 68 -10.08 0.32 4.20
C LEU A 68 -9.24 0.90 3.06
N LYS A 69 -9.90 1.57 2.10
CA LYS A 69 -9.23 2.25 0.99
C LYS A 69 -8.39 3.42 1.50
N GLU A 70 -8.93 4.22 2.41
CA GLU A 70 -8.20 5.35 3.03
C GLU A 70 -7.00 4.86 3.83
N GLU A 71 -7.18 3.83 4.67
CA GLU A 71 -6.10 3.21 5.45
C GLU A 71 -4.98 2.67 4.55
N LYS A 72 -5.34 1.93 3.51
CA LYS A 72 -4.37 1.40 2.53
C LYS A 72 -3.72 2.50 1.71
N TRP A 73 -4.43 3.60 1.43
CA TRP A 73 -3.89 4.75 0.71
C TRP A 73 -2.83 5.46 1.54
N CYS A 74 -3.08 5.74 2.82
CA CYS A 74 -2.09 6.32 3.73
C CYS A 74 -0.84 5.44 3.83
N MET A 75 -1.01 4.12 4.03
CA MET A 75 0.09 3.17 4.03
C MET A 75 0.91 3.21 2.72
N TRP A 76 0.22 3.24 1.58
CA TRP A 76 0.89 3.27 0.28
C TRP A 76 1.70 4.56 0.08
N GLN A 77 1.15 5.69 0.53
CA GLN A 77 1.83 6.99 0.48
C GLN A 77 3.08 7.02 1.37
N GLU A 78 3.01 6.46 2.58
CA GLU A 78 4.17 6.34 3.49
C GLU A 78 5.24 5.39 2.96
N LEU A 79 4.84 4.27 2.35
CA LEU A 79 5.78 3.35 1.72
C LEU A 79 6.51 4.01 0.56
N LEU A 80 5.80 4.80 -0.24
CA LEU A 80 6.37 5.52 -1.38
C LEU A 80 7.35 6.60 -0.92
N SER A 81 7.03 7.37 0.11
CA SER A 81 7.94 8.39 0.66
C SER A 81 9.20 7.74 1.25
N ALA A 82 9.05 6.67 2.04
CA ALA A 82 10.18 5.91 2.60
C ALA A 82 11.09 5.33 1.49
N GLN A 83 10.49 4.85 0.39
CA GLN A 83 11.25 4.35 -0.75
C GLN A 83 12.07 5.46 -1.42
N GLU A 84 11.50 6.64 -1.61
CA GLU A 84 12.17 7.76 -2.27
C GLU A 84 13.28 8.37 -1.39
N GLU A 85 13.03 8.51 -0.09
CA GLU A 85 14.06 8.87 0.89
C GLU A 85 15.21 7.87 0.89
N GLY A 86 14.89 6.56 0.86
CA GLY A 86 15.88 5.49 0.79
C GLY A 86 16.75 5.56 -0.48
N LYS A 87 16.16 5.87 -1.65
CA LYS A 87 16.91 6.09 -2.90
C LYS A 87 17.81 7.32 -2.81
N LYS A 88 17.30 8.43 -2.28
CA LYS A 88 18.09 9.67 -2.11
C LYS A 88 19.27 9.45 -1.18
N PHE A 89 19.05 8.78 -0.05
CA PHE A 89 20.11 8.38 0.88
C PHE A 89 21.14 7.49 0.21
N HIS A 90 20.70 6.43 -0.48
CA HIS A 90 21.59 5.51 -1.19
C HIS A 90 22.49 6.24 -2.19
N LYS A 91 21.91 7.12 -3.03
CA LYS A 91 22.67 7.91 -4.00
C LYS A 91 23.69 8.83 -3.33
N GLY A 92 23.31 9.51 -2.26
CA GLY A 92 24.22 10.40 -1.50
C GLY A 92 25.34 9.63 -0.81
N ALA A 93 25.02 8.50 -0.18
CA ALA A 93 25.97 7.65 0.51
C ALA A 93 26.97 6.99 -0.44
N VAL A 94 26.55 6.49 -1.59
CA VAL A 94 27.45 5.95 -2.61
C VAL A 94 28.41 7.02 -3.11
N ALA A 95 27.92 8.24 -3.40
CA ALA A 95 28.78 9.34 -3.83
C ALA A 95 29.81 9.75 -2.75
N ALA A 96 29.38 9.80 -1.49
CA ALA A 96 30.28 10.08 -0.37
C ALA A 96 31.34 8.98 -0.20
N LEU A 97 30.93 7.71 -0.32
CA LEU A 97 31.80 6.54 -0.23
C LEU A 97 32.84 6.50 -1.36
N THR A 98 32.44 6.79 -2.60
CA THR A 98 33.38 6.92 -3.74
C THR A 98 34.44 7.99 -3.48
N THR A 99 34.09 9.06 -2.76
CA THR A 99 35.09 10.08 -2.40
C THR A 99 36.07 9.56 -1.36
N ILE A 100 35.60 8.80 -0.37
CA ILE A 100 36.48 8.16 0.62
C ILE A 100 37.38 7.12 -0.04
N GLU A 101 36.85 6.31 -0.96
CA GLU A 101 37.63 5.36 -1.75
C GLU A 101 38.78 6.05 -2.49
N ALA A 102 38.50 7.15 -3.20
CA ALA A 102 39.53 7.88 -3.94
C ALA A 102 40.66 8.40 -3.04
N GLU A 103 40.32 8.95 -1.87
CA GLU A 103 41.29 9.44 -0.89
C GLU A 103 42.10 8.30 -0.26
N LEU A 104 41.46 7.15 0.03
CA LEU A 104 42.13 5.95 0.53
C LEU A 104 43.09 5.36 -0.51
N VAL A 105 42.67 5.29 -1.78
CA VAL A 105 43.53 4.89 -2.90
C VAL A 105 44.70 5.85 -3.04
N HIS A 106 44.48 7.17 -2.94
CA HIS A 106 45.55 8.16 -3.01
C HIS A 106 46.54 8.00 -1.85
N ARG A 107 46.03 7.87 -0.61
CA ARG A 107 46.83 7.58 0.58
C ARG A 107 47.65 6.30 0.40
N GLN A 108 47.06 5.24 -0.14
CA GLN A 108 47.72 3.95 -0.37
C GLN A 108 48.68 3.97 -1.58
N GLY A 109 48.53 4.93 -2.49
CA GLY A 109 49.57 5.25 -3.48
C GLY A 109 50.83 5.81 -2.82
N ILE A 110 50.66 6.75 -1.88
CA ILE A 110 51.77 7.32 -1.10
C ILE A 110 52.35 6.29 -0.12
N TYR A 111 51.49 5.49 0.55
CA TYR A 111 51.63 4.03 0.69
C TYR A 111 52.90 3.38 0.17
N CYS A 112 52.66 2.80 -0.99
CA CYS A 112 53.49 1.85 -1.65
C CYS A 112 54.51 2.50 -2.59
N SER A 113 54.49 3.84 -2.69
CA SER A 113 55.49 4.60 -3.42
C SER A 113 56.81 4.64 -2.66
N PHE A 114 57.90 4.48 -3.41
CA PHE A 114 59.25 4.66 -2.88
C PHE A 114 59.73 6.11 -2.91
N THR A 115 59.22 6.89 -3.86
CA THR A 115 59.67 8.27 -4.11
C THR A 115 58.80 9.29 -3.38
N ALA A 116 57.58 8.92 -2.99
CA ALA A 116 56.70 9.82 -2.26
C ALA A 116 57.14 9.93 -0.79
N GLN A 117 57.12 11.15 -0.25
CA GLN A 117 57.43 11.38 1.15
C GLN A 117 56.27 10.86 2.03
N ARG A 118 56.61 10.18 3.13
CA ARG A 118 55.61 9.49 3.98
C ARG A 118 54.77 10.46 4.81
N ASP A 119 55.30 11.62 5.17
CA ASP A 119 54.59 12.70 5.83
C ASP A 119 53.39 13.22 5.01
N HIS A 120 53.45 13.15 3.67
CA HIS A 120 52.35 13.56 2.79
C HIS A 120 51.03 12.78 3.00
N ARG A 121 51.00 11.69 3.79
CA ARG A 121 49.75 10.97 4.11
C ARG A 121 48.96 11.61 5.23
N GLN A 122 49.64 12.23 6.19
CA GLN A 122 49.02 12.85 7.37
C GLN A 122 47.88 13.80 6.99
N PRO A 123 48.03 14.73 6.02
CA PRO A 123 46.92 15.61 5.64
C PRO A 123 45.73 14.85 5.05
N ILE A 124 45.95 13.72 4.37
CA ILE A 124 44.88 12.88 3.83
C ILE A 124 44.15 12.16 4.97
N GLU A 125 44.90 11.60 5.92
CA GLU A 125 44.34 10.89 7.08
C GLU A 125 43.51 11.83 7.97
N GLU A 126 44.00 13.03 8.25
CA GLU A 126 43.27 14.07 8.99
C GLU A 126 42.00 14.50 8.25
N LYS A 127 42.10 14.73 6.93
CA LYS A 127 40.96 15.05 6.08
C LYS A 127 39.90 13.95 6.10
N LEU A 128 40.31 12.69 5.99
CA LEU A 128 39.41 11.53 6.05
C LEU A 128 38.68 11.44 7.40
N LEU A 129 39.42 11.58 8.50
CA LEU A 129 38.84 11.55 9.85
C LEU A 129 37.86 12.71 10.08
N SER A 130 38.17 13.91 9.60
CA SER A 130 37.26 15.05 9.67
C SER A 130 36.01 14.82 8.81
N LYS A 131 36.18 14.26 7.62
CA LYS A 131 35.08 14.10 6.67
C LYS A 131 34.02 13.12 7.18
N VAL A 132 34.43 12.06 7.88
CA VAL A 132 33.51 11.10 8.50
C VAL A 132 32.59 11.75 9.52
N ASP A 133 33.04 12.76 10.27
CA ASP A 133 32.17 13.49 11.21
C ASP A 133 31.23 14.47 10.50
N THR A 134 31.74 15.16 9.49
CA THR A 134 31.03 16.29 8.86
C THR A 134 30.04 15.87 7.78
N ASP A 135 30.30 14.74 7.11
CA ASP A 135 29.46 14.27 6.02
C ASP A 135 28.25 13.51 6.58
N PRO A 136 27.01 13.95 6.30
CA PRO A 136 25.81 13.39 6.91
C PRO A 136 25.52 11.93 6.50
N TYR A 137 26.15 11.45 5.42
CA TYR A 137 26.05 10.06 4.99
C TYR A 137 27.14 9.22 5.65
N LEU A 138 28.38 9.69 5.65
CA LEU A 138 29.51 8.94 6.22
C LEU A 138 29.41 8.77 7.74
N ALA A 139 28.92 9.78 8.46
CA ALA A 139 28.75 9.72 9.92
C ALA A 139 27.88 8.54 10.39
N LYS A 140 27.02 8.01 9.51
CA LYS A 140 26.15 6.86 9.79
C LYS A 140 26.73 5.51 9.36
N LEU A 141 27.83 5.51 8.60
CA LEU A 141 28.33 4.34 7.87
C LEU A 141 29.76 3.96 8.27
N VAL A 142 30.60 4.97 8.45
CA VAL A 142 32.04 4.86 8.66
C VAL A 142 32.36 5.31 10.08
N SER A 143 33.14 4.53 10.82
CA SER A 143 33.69 4.98 12.10
C SER A 143 35.11 5.51 11.92
N LYS A 144 35.56 6.41 12.81
CA LYS A 144 36.96 6.85 12.83
C LYS A 144 37.90 5.70 13.19
N GLU A 145 37.43 4.77 13.99
CA GLU A 145 38.16 3.58 14.42
C GLU A 145 38.45 2.67 13.22
N ASP A 146 37.46 2.47 12.34
CA ASP A 146 37.63 1.72 11.09
C ASP A 146 38.73 2.35 10.22
N LEU A 147 38.69 3.69 10.05
CA LEU A 147 39.72 4.41 9.31
C LEU A 147 41.11 4.27 9.94
N ARG A 148 41.20 4.41 11.27
CA ARG A 148 42.46 4.22 12.00
C ARG A 148 43.01 2.82 11.84
N GLU A 149 42.15 1.81 11.72
CA GLU A 149 42.56 0.44 11.45
C GLU A 149 43.09 0.28 10.02
N ILE A 150 42.38 0.85 9.04
CA ILE A 150 42.85 0.91 7.64
C ILE A 150 44.21 1.61 7.55
N PHE A 151 44.45 2.66 8.33
CA PHE A 151 45.72 3.39 8.27
C PHE A 151 46.92 2.56 8.73
N LYS A 152 46.70 1.54 9.55
CA LYS A 152 47.75 0.59 9.96
C LYS A 152 48.08 -0.43 8.88
N ASP A 153 47.25 -0.55 7.83
CA ASP A 153 47.49 -1.48 6.75
C ASP A 153 48.76 -1.13 5.97
N GLY A 154 49.72 -2.04 6.01
CA GLY A 154 51.00 -1.94 5.31
C GLY A 154 51.07 -2.73 4.00
N TYR A 155 49.97 -3.35 3.55
CA TYR A 155 50.01 -4.22 2.38
C TYR A 155 50.14 -3.47 1.06
N CYS A 156 51.13 -3.89 0.26
CA CYS A 156 51.34 -3.49 -1.12
C CYS A 156 51.44 -4.75 -1.99
N GLU A 157 50.60 -4.87 -3.03
CA GLU A 157 50.52 -6.07 -3.90
C GLU A 157 51.85 -6.34 -4.60
N ARG A 158 52.47 -5.27 -5.10
CA ARG A 158 53.85 -5.28 -5.56
C ARG A 158 54.56 -4.17 -4.81
N PRO A 159 55.82 -4.37 -4.39
CA PRO A 159 56.63 -3.22 -4.05
C PRO A 159 56.67 -2.32 -5.30
N TRP A 160 56.68 -0.99 -5.09
CA TRP A 160 56.84 0.01 -6.17
C TRP A 160 55.63 0.26 -7.10
N ASN A 161 54.48 -0.39 -6.92
CA ASN A 161 53.26 -0.09 -7.71
C ASN A 161 52.30 0.83 -6.95
N THR A 162 52.07 2.04 -7.46
CA THR A 162 51.23 3.08 -6.84
C THR A 162 49.78 3.11 -7.35
N VAL A 163 49.46 2.32 -8.38
CA VAL A 163 48.14 2.31 -9.04
C VAL A 163 47.43 0.96 -8.86
N ASP A 164 48.01 0.06 -8.05
CA ASP A 164 47.40 -1.26 -7.83
C ASP A 164 46.16 -1.13 -6.95
N LYS A 165 44.99 -1.42 -7.54
CA LYS A 165 43.72 -1.55 -6.80
C LYS A 165 43.71 -2.71 -5.80
N LYS A 166 44.83 -3.42 -5.63
CA LYS A 166 45.03 -4.44 -4.60
C LYS A 166 45.88 -3.97 -3.42
N ASN A 167 46.46 -2.76 -3.48
CA ASN A 167 47.15 -2.19 -2.32
C ASN A 167 46.13 -1.88 -1.20
N GLY A 168 46.55 -2.05 0.06
CA GLY A 168 45.68 -1.78 1.21
C GLY A 168 44.51 -2.76 1.31
N LYS A 169 44.78 -4.04 1.58
CA LYS A 169 43.74 -5.10 1.69
C LYS A 169 42.60 -4.73 2.63
N LEU A 170 42.89 -4.12 3.78
CA LEU A 170 41.86 -3.76 4.75
C LEU A 170 40.90 -2.72 4.18
N MET A 171 41.40 -1.72 3.44
CA MET A 171 40.54 -0.66 2.91
C MET A 171 39.44 -1.22 2.00
N TRP A 172 39.74 -2.25 1.19
CA TRP A 172 38.75 -2.88 0.31
C TRP A 172 37.73 -3.73 1.08
N ILE A 173 38.14 -4.36 2.18
CA ILE A 173 37.22 -5.10 3.06
C ILE A 173 36.22 -4.13 3.68
N PHE A 174 36.71 -3.02 4.26
CA PHE A 174 35.87 -1.99 4.87
C PHE A 174 34.97 -1.29 3.85
N LEU A 175 35.48 -0.93 2.66
CA LEU A 175 34.66 -0.34 1.60
C LEU A 175 33.48 -1.25 1.24
N LYS A 176 33.73 -2.56 1.08
CA LYS A 176 32.68 -3.54 0.80
C LYS A 176 31.69 -3.69 1.95
N GLU A 177 32.16 -3.65 3.19
CA GLU A 177 31.29 -3.66 4.38
C GLU A 177 30.38 -2.41 4.39
N TRP A 178 30.94 -1.24 4.12
CA TRP A 178 30.20 0.02 4.09
C TRP A 178 29.18 0.07 2.93
N GLU A 179 29.51 -0.46 1.74
CA GLU A 179 28.53 -0.65 0.66
C GLU A 179 27.34 -1.53 1.09
N HIS A 180 27.62 -2.59 1.85
CA HIS A 180 26.57 -3.44 2.39
C HIS A 180 25.70 -2.69 3.40
N LYS A 181 26.30 -1.90 4.31
CA LYS A 181 25.56 -1.05 5.26
C LYS A 181 24.64 -0.05 4.55
N ILE A 182 25.09 0.56 3.44
CA ILE A 182 24.25 1.46 2.63
C ILE A 182 23.01 0.73 2.11
N THR A 183 23.21 -0.50 1.60
CA THR A 183 22.12 -1.31 1.06
C THR A 183 21.13 -1.73 2.15
N GLN A 184 21.61 -2.08 3.35
CA GLN A 184 20.77 -2.41 4.50
C GLN A 184 19.91 -1.21 4.93
N GLN A 185 20.49 -0.01 5.02
CA GLN A 185 19.75 1.20 5.42
C GLN A 185 18.56 1.51 4.51
N LYS A 186 18.70 1.27 3.20
CA LYS A 186 17.59 1.40 2.23
C LYS A 186 16.41 0.48 2.56
N HIS A 187 16.67 -0.73 3.02
CA HIS A 187 15.63 -1.72 3.31
C HIS A 187 15.03 -1.55 4.71
N ASN A 188 15.84 -1.20 5.71
CA ASN A 188 15.38 -1.04 7.09
C ASN A 188 14.22 -0.03 7.21
N LYS A 189 14.28 1.07 6.46
CA LYS A 189 13.21 2.08 6.49
C LYS A 189 11.88 1.56 5.94
N ILE A 190 11.93 0.78 4.86
CA ILE A 190 10.75 0.13 4.28
C ILE A 190 10.20 -0.91 5.26
N GLU A 191 11.08 -1.69 5.90
CA GLU A 191 10.66 -2.66 6.91
C GLU A 191 10.01 -2.00 8.14
N GLU A 192 10.49 -0.85 8.60
CA GLU A 192 9.88 -0.08 9.69
C GLU A 192 8.43 0.29 9.36
N VAL A 193 8.19 0.82 8.16
CA VAL A 193 6.83 1.13 7.68
C VAL A 193 5.99 -0.15 7.65
N LEU A 194 6.48 -1.21 7.00
CA LEU A 194 5.73 -2.48 6.91
C LEU A 194 5.41 -3.10 8.28
N LYS A 195 6.28 -2.94 9.29
CA LYS A 195 6.04 -3.43 10.65
C LYS A 195 4.92 -2.66 11.35
N GLN A 196 4.79 -1.36 11.10
CA GLN A 196 3.70 -0.55 11.66
C GLN A 196 2.33 -0.95 11.11
N PHE A 197 2.29 -1.41 9.86
CA PHE A 197 1.06 -1.80 9.17
C PHE A 197 0.77 -3.31 9.19
N LYS A 198 1.47 -4.10 10.03
CA LYS A 198 1.12 -5.52 10.17
C LYS A 198 -0.35 -5.63 10.61
N PRO A 199 -1.24 -6.19 9.76
CA PRO A 199 -2.62 -6.36 10.16
C PRO A 199 -2.68 -7.34 11.33
N ASN A 200 -3.55 -7.09 12.31
CA ASN A 200 -3.88 -8.10 13.30
C ASN A 200 -4.43 -9.31 12.55
N ASP A 201 -3.73 -10.46 12.61
CA ASP A 201 -4.11 -11.72 11.98
C ASP A 201 -5.43 -12.32 12.51
N SER A 202 -6.20 -11.57 13.31
CA SER A 202 -7.46 -11.97 13.92
C SER A 202 -8.66 -12.06 12.96
N HIS A 203 -8.50 -11.71 11.67
CA HIS A 203 -9.60 -11.72 10.70
C HIS A 203 -9.53 -12.84 9.64
N ILE A 204 -8.56 -13.76 9.72
CA ILE A 204 -8.44 -14.87 8.75
C ILE A 204 -9.19 -16.14 9.20
N ASN A 205 -9.64 -16.20 10.46
CA ASN A 205 -10.38 -17.34 11.01
C ASN A 205 -11.79 -16.92 11.46
N ASN A 206 -12.72 -16.72 10.53
CA ASN A 206 -14.16 -16.83 10.79
C ASN A 206 -14.94 -17.07 9.50
#